data_AF-A0A3G2FQF4-F1
#
_entry.id   AF-A0A3G2FQF4-F1
#
_cell.length_a   1.000
_cell.length_b   1.000
_cell.length_c   1.000
_cell.angle_alpha   90.00
_cell.angle_beta   90.00
_cell.angle_gamma   90.00
#
_symmetry.space_group_name_H-M   'P 1'
#
loop_
_entity.id
_entity.type
_entity.pdbx_description
1 polymer ?
#
loop_
_entity_poly.entity_id
_entity_poly.type
_entity_poly.pdbx_seq_one_letter_code
_entity_poly.pdbx_strand_id
1 'polypeptide(L)'
;VYPAPQISTAVVEPYNSILTTHTTLEHSDCAFMVDNEAIYDICRRNLDIERPTYTNLNRLIAQIVSSITASLRFDGALNVDLTEFQTNLVPYPRIHFPLATYAPIISA
;
A
#
# COMPACT_ATOMS: atom_id res chain seq x y z
N VAL A 1 5.05 1.51 3.49
CA VAL A 1 4.51 0.58 4.52
C VAL A 1 4.38 1.36 5.80
N TYR A 2 3.18 1.45 6.35
CA TYR A 2 2.89 2.16 7.58
C TYR A 2 3.10 1.24 8.78
N PRO A 3 3.75 1.70 9.86
CA PRO A 3 4.04 0.89 11.03
C PRO A 3 2.76 0.48 11.77
N ALA A 4 2.76 -0.73 12.33
CA ALA A 4 1.66 -1.27 13.12
C ALA A 4 2.21 -1.80 14.45
N PRO A 5 1.60 -1.48 15.61
CA PRO A 5 2.13 -1.86 16.93
C PRO A 5 2.33 -3.37 17.10
N GLN A 6 1.52 -4.18 16.42
CA GLN A 6 1.52 -5.63 16.51
C GLN A 6 2.73 -6.29 15.82
N ILE A 7 3.34 -5.59 14.85
CA ILE A 7 4.43 -6.12 13.99
C ILE A 7 5.70 -5.24 14.10
N SER A 8 5.57 -4.05 14.69
CA SER A 8 6.65 -3.10 14.94
C SER A 8 7.78 -3.71 15.77
N THR A 9 9.02 -3.44 15.36
CA THR A 9 10.21 -3.87 16.13
C THR A 9 10.95 -2.68 16.75
N ALA A 10 10.60 -1.45 16.38
CA ALA A 10 11.26 -0.25 16.85
C ALA A 10 10.27 0.79 17.39
N VAL A 11 10.49 1.21 18.65
CA VAL A 11 9.69 2.23 19.34
C VAL A 11 9.78 3.61 18.65
N VAL A 12 10.81 3.82 17.83
CA VAL A 12 11.06 5.07 17.09
C VAL A 12 10.40 5.13 15.71
N GLU A 13 9.62 4.12 15.33
CA GLU A 13 8.88 4.11 14.05
C GLU A 13 8.00 5.36 13.83
N PRO A 14 7.26 5.89 14.83
CA PRO A 14 6.47 7.11 14.65
C PRO A 14 7.31 8.33 14.26
N TYR A 15 8.51 8.48 14.82
CA TYR A 15 9.42 9.57 14.47
C TYR A 15 9.90 9.46 13.02
N ASN A 16 10.29 8.25 12.61
CA ASN A 16 10.75 7.99 11.24
C ASN A 16 9.63 8.22 10.22
N SER A 17 8.40 7.80 10.53
CA SER A 17 7.23 8.01 9.66
C SER A 17 6.93 9.49 9.44
N ILE A 18 6.93 10.31 10.49
CA ILE A 18 6.67 11.75 10.35
C ILE A 18 7.81 12.44 9.61
N LEU A 19 9.07 12.15 9.96
CA LEU A 19 10.23 12.77 9.34
C LEU A 19 10.31 12.45 7.85
N THR A 20 10.11 11.19 7.47
CA THR A 20 10.14 10.79 6.06
C THR A 20 8.97 11.39 5.29
N THR A 21 7.76 11.41 5.87
CA THR A 21 6.59 12.01 5.22
C THR A 21 6.82 13.49 4.96
N HIS A 22 7.40 14.23 5.92
CA HIS A 22 7.66 15.66 5.75
C HIS A 22 8.65 15.95 4.62
N THR A 23 9.79 15.26 4.59
CA THR A 23 10.84 15.52 3.58
C THR A 23 10.48 15.01 2.18
N THR A 24 9.65 13.97 2.09
CA THR A 24 9.26 13.37 0.81
C THR A 24 7.97 13.97 0.23
N LEU A 25 7.20 14.75 1.00
CA LEU A 25 5.91 15.31 0.56
C LEU A 25 6.03 16.15 -0.72
N GLU A 26 7.14 16.87 -0.90
CA GLU A 26 7.36 17.72 -2.08
C GLU A 26 8.00 16.98 -3.25
N HIS A 27 8.50 15.76 -3.01
CA HIS A 27 9.26 14.96 -3.98
C HIS A 27 8.49 13.73 -4.48
N SER A 28 7.29 13.46 -3.96
CA SER A 28 6.45 12.33 -4.33
C SER A 28 5.18 12.81 -5.02
N ASP A 29 4.96 12.35 -6.25
CA ASP A 29 3.76 12.69 -7.02
C ASP A 29 2.53 11.90 -6.57
N CYS A 30 2.73 10.67 -6.10
CA CYS A 30 1.70 9.76 -5.61
C CYS A 30 2.32 8.71 -4.69
N ALA A 31 1.74 8.50 -3.52
CA ALA A 31 2.24 7.57 -2.51
C ALA A 31 1.12 6.63 -2.02
N PHE A 32 1.23 5.35 -2.37
CA PHE A 32 0.32 4.32 -1.88
C PHE A 32 0.77 3.85 -0.50
N MET A 33 0.00 4.21 0.53
CA MET A 33 0.25 3.74 1.90
C MET A 33 -0.32 2.34 2.08
N VAL A 34 0.49 1.44 2.63
CA VAL A 34 0.12 0.07 2.95
C VAL A 34 0.24 -0.10 4.46
N ASP A 35 -0.89 -0.27 5.14
CA ASP A 35 -0.94 -0.47 6.58
C ASP A 35 -0.71 -1.93 6.95
N ASN A 36 0.32 -2.18 7.74
CA ASN A 36 0.65 -3.52 8.21
C ASN A 36 -0.45 -4.12 9.09
N GLU A 37 -1.18 -3.33 9.88
CA GLU A 37 -2.27 -3.82 10.72
C GLU A 37 -3.45 -4.29 9.87
N ALA A 38 -3.82 -3.51 8.86
CA ALA A 38 -4.88 -3.87 7.92
C ALA A 38 -4.53 -5.15 7.15
N ILE A 39 -3.29 -5.28 6.64
CA ILE A 39 -2.84 -6.48 5.93
C ILE A 39 -2.82 -7.69 6.87
N TYR A 40 -2.40 -7.51 8.12
CA TYR A 40 -2.39 -8.58 9.13
C TYR A 40 -3.80 -9.08 9.44
N ASP A 41 -4.74 -8.17 9.65
CA ASP A 41 -6.15 -8.48 9.89
C ASP A 41 -6.79 -9.21 8.71
N ILE A 42 -6.48 -8.80 7.47
CA ILE A 42 -6.93 -9.49 6.26
C ILE A 42 -6.36 -10.91 6.20
N CYS A 43 -5.05 -11.09 6.44
CA CYS A 43 -4.45 -12.44 6.46
C CYS A 43 -5.07 -13.33 7.54
N ARG A 44 -5.45 -12.76 8.68
CA ARG A 44 -6.05 -13.52 9.79
C ARG A 44 -7.52 -13.88 9.53
N ARG A 45 -8.31 -12.94 8.97
CA ARG A 45 -9.77 -13.12 8.77
C ARG A 45 -10.14 -13.79 7.45
N ASN A 46 -9.41 -13.52 6.36
CA ASN A 46 -9.75 -13.99 5.02
C ASN A 46 -8.94 -15.21 4.57
N LEU A 47 -7.75 -15.41 5.13
CA LEU A 47 -6.85 -16.52 4.78
C LEU A 47 -6.71 -17.54 5.92
N ASP A 48 -7.42 -17.36 7.04
CA ASP A 48 -7.39 -18.22 8.24
C ASP A 48 -5.98 -18.46 8.80
N ILE A 49 -5.08 -17.49 8.67
CA ILE A 49 -3.71 -17.58 9.18
C ILE A 49 -3.66 -17.02 10.60
N GLU A 50 -3.50 -17.90 11.59
CA GLU A 50 -3.50 -17.50 13.01
C GLU A 50 -2.34 -16.57 13.38
N ARG A 51 -1.16 -16.80 12.79
CA ARG A 51 0.05 -15.97 12.96
C ARG A 51 0.67 -15.62 11.61
N PRO A 52 0.18 -14.57 10.93
CA PRO A 52 0.76 -14.10 9.67
C PRO A 52 2.25 -13.78 9.82
N THR A 53 3.07 -14.34 8.94
CA THR A 53 4.50 -14.02 8.83
C THR A 53 4.72 -12.91 7.80
N TYR A 54 5.90 -12.28 7.79
CA TYR A 54 6.27 -11.33 6.74
C TYR A 54 6.15 -11.92 5.33
N THR A 55 6.33 -13.23 5.15
CA THR A 55 6.10 -13.87 3.86
C THR A 55 4.63 -13.82 3.43
N ASN A 56 3.69 -14.01 4.37
CA ASN A 56 2.26 -13.90 4.07
C ASN A 56 1.87 -12.46 3.74
N LEU A 57 2.32 -11.51 4.56
CA LEU A 57 2.07 -10.08 4.36
C LEU A 57 2.63 -9.62 3.00
N ASN A 58 3.90 -9.93 2.72
CA ASN A 58 4.56 -9.51 1.49
C ASN A 58 3.95 -10.15 0.24
N ARG A 59 3.41 -11.38 0.32
CA ARG A 59 2.68 -11.98 -0.80
C ARG A 59 1.40 -11.23 -1.12
N LEU A 60 0.63 -10.87 -0.09
CA LEU A 60 -0.60 -10.10 -0.28
C LEU A 60 -0.30 -8.70 -0.83
N ILE A 61 0.71 -8.03 -0.27
CA ILE A 61 1.16 -6.71 -0.74
C ILE A 61 1.64 -6.81 -2.20
N ALA A 62 2.41 -7.84 -2.56
CA ALA A 62 2.87 -8.04 -3.92
C ALA A 62 1.70 -8.21 -4.91
N GLN A 63 0.62 -8.88 -4.50
CA GLN A 63 -0.58 -9.03 -5.33
C GLN A 63 -1.29 -7.70 -5.56
N ILE A 64 -1.41 -6.86 -4.53
CA ILE A 64 -1.99 -5.50 -4.61
C ILE A 64 -1.11 -4.59 -5.48
N VAL A 65 0.21 -4.60 -5.27
CA VAL A 65 1.14 -3.80 -6.07
C VAL A 65 1.15 -4.26 -7.53
N SER A 66 1.02 -5.56 -7.78
CA SER A 66 0.89 -6.12 -9.12
C SER A 66 -0.36 -5.62 -9.83
N SER A 67 -1.50 -5.51 -9.14
CA SER A 67 -2.73 -4.97 -9.74
C SER A 67 -2.64 -3.47 -10.02
N ILE A 68 -2.02 -2.69 -9.13
CA ILE A 68 -1.78 -1.25 -9.34
C ILE A 68 -0.86 -1.02 -10.56
N THR A 69 0.21 -1.81 -10.67
CA THR A 69 1.18 -1.69 -11.78
C THR A 69 0.77 -2.46 -13.03
N ALA A 70 -0.38 -3.15 -13.04
CA ALA A 70 -0.81 -3.94 -14.18
C ALA A 70 -1.06 -3.08 -15.42
N SER A 71 -1.60 -1.87 -15.23
CA SER A 71 -1.89 -0.93 -16.33
C SER A 71 -0.62 -0.40 -17.01
N LEU A 72 0.52 -0.39 -16.32
CA LEU A 72 1.83 -0.04 -16.89
C LEU A 72 2.49 -1.21 -17.64
N ARG A 73 2.08 -2.45 -17.35
CA ARG A 73 2.70 -3.69 -17.87
C ARG A 73 1.91 -4.34 -18.99
N PHE A 74 0.60 -4.12 -19.02
CA PHE A 74 -0.31 -4.69 -19.99
C PHE A 74 -1.11 -3.60 -20.66
N ASP A 75 -1.31 -3.75 -21.97
CA ASP A 75 -2.09 -2.82 -22.76
C ASP A 75 -3.56 -2.83 -22.30
N GLY A 76 -4.12 -1.67 -22.02
CA GLY A 76 -5.41 -1.50 -21.37
C GLY A 76 -6.00 -0.10 -21.57
N ALA A 77 -7.31 0.05 -21.37
CA ALA A 77 -8.05 1.26 -21.73
C ALA A 77 -8.08 2.36 -20.63
N LEU A 78 -7.51 2.13 -19.44
CA LEU A 78 -7.53 3.05 -18.30
C LEU A 78 -6.21 2.98 -17.51
N ASN A 79 -5.63 4.13 -17.14
CA ASN A 79 -4.38 4.29 -16.37
C ASN A 79 -3.09 3.82 -17.07
N VAL A 80 -2.91 4.19 -18.34
CA VAL A 80 -1.78 3.76 -19.17
C VAL A 80 -0.45 4.38 -18.70
N ASP A 81 -0.49 5.50 -17.98
CA ASP A 81 0.71 6.21 -17.50
C ASP A 81 0.66 6.58 -16.00
N LEU A 82 1.84 6.68 -15.38
CA LEU A 82 2.03 7.19 -14.01
C LEU A 82 1.47 8.62 -13.84
N THR A 83 1.52 9.42 -14.90
CA THR A 83 0.90 10.76 -14.97
C THR A 83 -0.63 10.71 -14.92
N GLU A 84 -1.24 9.64 -15.42
CA GLU A 84 -2.68 9.45 -15.36
C GLU A 84 -3.14 9.15 -13.92
N PHE A 85 -2.33 8.43 -13.13
CA PHE A 85 -2.60 8.24 -11.70
C PHE A 85 -2.64 9.58 -10.94
N GLN A 86 -1.69 10.48 -11.21
CA GLN A 86 -1.71 11.83 -10.62
C GLN A 86 -2.95 12.61 -11.07
N THR A 87 -3.26 12.58 -12.37
CA THR A 87 -4.38 13.34 -12.94
C THR A 87 -5.75 12.83 -12.45
N ASN A 88 -5.88 11.51 -12.26
CA ASN A 88 -7.15 10.87 -11.87
C ASN A 88 -7.36 10.83 -10.35
N LEU A 89 -6.30 10.67 -9.55
CA LEU A 89 -6.41 10.42 -8.10
C LEU A 89 -5.91 11.57 -7.22
N VAL A 90 -5.17 12.54 -7.78
CA VAL A 90 -4.52 13.61 -7.00
C VAL A 90 -4.98 14.99 -7.50
N PRO A 91 -6.18 15.44 -7.08
CA PRO A 91 -6.67 16.79 -7.42
C PRO A 91 -5.90 17.90 -6.72
N TYR A 92 -5.20 17.58 -5.62
CA TYR A 92 -4.38 18.52 -4.84
C TYR A 92 -2.98 17.95 -4.62
N PRO A 93 -1.89 18.66 -4.97
CA PRO A 93 -0.52 18.13 -4.89
C PRO A 93 -0.10 17.63 -3.50
N ARG A 94 -0.68 18.17 -2.42
CA ARG A 94 -0.38 17.74 -1.03
C ARG A 94 -1.22 16.55 -0.55
N ILE A 95 -2.28 16.19 -1.28
CA ILE A 95 -3.21 15.09 -0.95
C ILE A 95 -3.00 13.99 -2.00
N HIS A 96 -1.81 13.41 -2.02
CA HIS A 96 -1.39 12.42 -3.00
C HIS A 96 -1.31 11.00 -2.40
N PHE A 97 -2.17 10.70 -1.43
CA PHE A 97 -2.20 9.44 -0.70
C PHE A 97 -3.50 8.67 -0.98
N PRO A 98 -3.64 8.04 -2.16
CA PRO A 98 -4.84 7.27 -2.49
C PRO A 98 -4.96 6.02 -1.61
N LEU A 99 -6.20 5.68 -1.24
CA LEU A 99 -6.54 4.45 -0.53
C LEU A 99 -6.69 3.30 -1.54
N ALA A 100 -5.92 2.24 -1.37
CA ALA A 100 -6.05 1.03 -2.18
C ALA A 100 -6.93 -0.01 -1.48
N THR A 101 -7.98 -0.47 -2.17
CA THR A 101 -8.85 -1.57 -1.71
C THR A 101 -8.76 -2.74 -2.70
N TYR A 102 -8.59 -3.95 -2.20
CA TYR A 102 -8.42 -5.15 -3.03
C TYR A 102 -9.46 -6.22 -2.70
N ALA A 103 -10.07 -6.79 -3.73
CA ALA A 103 -11.01 -7.91 -3.63
C ALA A 103 -10.98 -8.72 -4.94
N PRO A 104 -11.26 -10.04 -4.90
CA PRO A 104 -11.51 -10.86 -3.72
C PRO A 104 -10.20 -11.34 -3.04
N ILE A 105 -10.27 -11.62 -1.74
CA ILE A 105 -9.18 -12.24 -0.95
C ILE A 105 -9.74 -13.52 -0.36
N ILE A 106 -9.32 -14.65 -0.92
CA ILE A 106 -9.86 -15.98 -0.61
C ILE A 106 -8.68 -16.90 -0.31
N SER A 107 -8.83 -17.74 0.72
CA SER A 107 -7.91 -18.84 0.99
C SER A 107 -7.97 -19.89 -0.12
N ALA A 108 -6.82 -20.43 -0.53
CA ALA A 108 -6.73 -21.42 -1.60
C ALA A 108 -7.27 -22.80 -1.18
#